data_AF-A0A319BZD6-F1
#
_entry.id   AF-A0A319BZD6-F1
#
_cell.length_a   1.000
_cell.length_b   1.000
_cell.length_c   1.000
_cell.angle_alpha   90.00
_cell.angle_beta   90.00
_cell.angle_gamma   90.00
#
_symmetry.space_group_name_H-M   'P 1'
#
loop_
_entity.id
_entity.type
_entity.pdbx_description
1 polymer ?
#
loop_
_entity_poly.entity_id
_entity_poly.type
_entity_poly.pdbx_seq_one_letter_code
_entity_poly.pdbx_strand_id
1 'polypeptide(L)'
;MEQRTTLPNRKRGGARRKACNECKQHKIRCDSARPSTEPCSRCRRLQIECKIEPSFRRTMRRKRNAEMESEIAGLRQRLATGVADAGSQYSEEGNLGTASGLEVALSSQSSNPENTGLYGWTPLASLSERPSRASEADFWKLEDVSLSQRQVAELFEQSPLDYLRSCPLQAWTVICIASRRDASNPNFLNQLLGPFTRLMWATVNSIPQDYNVIKALCLLCTWPLPTTTQKADPTFVLSGIMMQLSMQSGLHRPVRAEEFTTLHISHGEAVRDRLQTWLVCNIVAQNVSTGYGQPSGTVYDWALGPSSLQDAEYFPSEDLLVRFRIEKFCDHVTRTVYNTRPEAADFISTEKLMIVQLLENELENMETELGRNISRINKTYLRGAELHLRCFVFLGTNARKEGFTKLFVAATAFLSQVLELETSGQIGHATNYILQMTVSAAFALLKILKSRIRHQIDFEYGKLLFNGAISALRRTSVMRRDRPDRLADVLAQMWNATDTASWPFDEEETPQLKIRCRMSMSHVFDTVWRWRHQFRAGMNANGVQCATAAKPNEEGGTRGGQSDGPLMDSLFMCPPQVNEGTAMPTDGDFSEIFDSLVLVFDDVPDAMVNPPLL
;
A
#
# COMPACT_ATOMS: atom_id res chain seq x y z
N MET A 1 46.51 47.69 3.80
CA MET A 1 46.31 46.42 4.54
C MET A 1 44.93 46.49 5.16
N GLU A 2 44.02 45.67 4.68
CA GLU A 2 42.63 45.58 5.16
C GLU A 2 42.57 45.09 6.60
N GLN A 3 41.66 45.65 7.40
CA GLN A 3 40.83 44.88 8.33
C GLN A 3 39.61 45.67 8.82
N ARG A 4 38.52 44.92 8.99
CA ARG A 4 37.15 45.30 9.39
C ARG A 4 37.09 46.12 10.68
N THR A 5 36.13 47.07 10.72
CA THR A 5 35.31 47.27 11.94
C THR A 5 33.90 47.75 11.62
N THR A 6 32.97 47.28 12.44
CA THR A 6 31.52 47.34 12.41
C THR A 6 30.94 48.73 12.70
N LEU A 7 29.75 49.04 12.17
CA LEU A 7 28.95 50.20 12.57
C LEU A 7 27.61 49.75 13.19
N PRO A 8 27.18 50.38 14.31
CA PRO A 8 26.04 49.92 15.10
C PRO A 8 24.71 50.56 14.68
N ASN A 9 23.68 49.82 15.09
CA ASN A 9 22.24 50.08 14.97
C ASN A 9 21.80 51.43 15.58
N ARG A 10 21.05 52.24 14.82
CA ARG A 10 20.28 53.39 15.34
C ARG A 10 18.80 53.25 14.98
N LYS A 11 18.00 53.00 16.01
CA LYS A 11 16.52 53.00 16.04
C LYS A 11 15.96 54.28 15.39
N ARG A 12 15.10 54.12 14.39
CA ARG A 12 14.06 55.10 14.02
C ARG A 12 12.70 54.47 14.27
N GLY A 13 11.88 55.12 15.09
CA GLY A 13 10.51 54.71 15.40
C GLY A 13 9.68 54.56 14.14
N GLY A 14 9.38 53.33 13.76
CA GLY A 14 8.59 53.00 12.58
C GLY A 14 7.13 52.81 12.96
N ALA A 15 6.27 53.73 12.51
CA ALA A 15 4.82 53.51 12.48
C ALA A 15 4.52 52.12 11.90
N ARG A 16 3.73 51.30 12.62
CA ARG A 16 3.36 49.94 12.22
C ARG A 16 2.83 49.96 10.78
N ARG A 17 3.53 49.30 9.85
CA ARG A 17 3.09 49.15 8.45
C ARG A 17 1.74 48.42 8.44
N LYS A 18 0.71 49.05 7.88
CA LYS A 18 -0.62 48.44 7.70
C LYS A 18 -0.71 47.83 6.31
N ALA A 19 -1.17 46.58 6.22
CA ALA A 19 -1.47 45.92 4.95
C ALA A 19 -2.81 46.40 4.38
N CYS A 20 -2.98 46.40 3.06
CA CYS A 20 -4.26 46.65 2.40
C CYS A 20 -5.29 45.56 2.71
N ASN A 21 -6.57 45.89 2.53
CA ASN A 21 -7.71 45.01 2.83
C ASN A 21 -7.58 43.67 2.12
N GLU A 22 -7.21 43.67 0.84
CA GLU A 22 -7.04 42.45 0.03
C GLU A 22 -5.91 41.55 0.52
N CYS A 23 -4.74 42.12 0.81
CA CYS A 23 -3.63 41.33 1.34
C CYS A 23 -3.93 40.82 2.77
N LYS A 24 -4.66 41.61 3.57
CA LYS A 24 -5.13 41.24 4.91
C LYS A 24 -6.20 40.13 4.86
N GLN A 25 -7.10 40.16 3.88
CA GLN A 25 -8.13 39.13 3.65
C GLN A 25 -7.50 37.77 3.32
N HIS A 26 -6.49 37.78 2.44
CA HIS A 26 -5.80 36.60 1.95
C HIS A 26 -4.60 36.13 2.80
N LYS A 27 -4.27 36.83 3.91
CA LYS A 27 -3.11 36.55 4.79
C LYS A 27 -1.77 36.48 4.06
N ILE A 28 -1.53 37.44 3.17
CA ILE A 28 -0.30 37.50 2.37
C ILE A 28 0.44 38.81 2.63
N ARG A 29 1.74 38.80 2.34
CA ARG A 29 2.61 39.96 2.57
C ARG A 29 2.20 41.13 1.68
N CYS A 30 2.05 42.30 2.30
CA CYS A 30 1.75 43.55 1.62
C CYS A 30 2.95 44.51 1.76
N ASP A 31 3.33 45.13 0.65
CA ASP A 31 4.44 46.06 0.54
C ASP A 31 4.01 47.54 0.56
N SER A 32 2.71 47.82 0.78
CA SER A 32 2.21 49.20 0.86
C SER A 32 2.86 49.97 2.02
N ALA A 33 3.70 50.94 1.68
CA ALA A 33 4.35 51.83 2.63
C ALA A 33 3.52 53.12 2.78
N ARG A 34 2.63 53.16 3.78
CA ARG A 34 1.76 54.30 4.16
C ARG A 34 0.61 54.58 3.17
N PRO A 35 -0.44 55.34 3.57
CA PRO A 35 -1.51 55.75 2.66
C PRO A 35 -0.96 56.75 1.63
N SER A 36 -0.24 56.23 0.65
CA SER A 36 0.04 56.89 -0.62
C SER A 36 -0.95 56.33 -1.64
N THR A 37 -1.29 57.13 -2.64
CA THR A 37 -2.26 56.83 -3.70
C THR A 37 -1.85 55.68 -4.63
N GLU A 38 -0.71 55.04 -4.38
CA GLU A 38 -0.22 53.95 -5.21
C GLU A 38 -0.64 52.57 -4.70
N PRO A 39 -1.16 51.69 -5.58
CA PRO A 39 -1.49 50.32 -5.21
C PRO A 39 -0.22 49.50 -4.96
N CYS A 40 -0.30 48.58 -3.98
CA CYS A 40 0.75 47.63 -3.66
C CYS A 40 1.08 46.73 -4.86
N SER A 41 2.29 46.14 -4.91
CA SER A 41 2.77 45.40 -6.09
C SER A 41 1.82 44.28 -6.52
N ARG A 42 1.18 43.61 -5.55
CA ARG A 42 0.19 42.57 -5.83
C ARG A 42 -1.10 43.14 -6.43
N CYS A 43 -1.67 44.16 -5.80
CA CYS A 43 -2.94 44.73 -6.26
C CYS A 43 -2.77 45.34 -7.65
N ARG A 44 -1.62 45.95 -7.95
CA ARG A 44 -1.24 46.43 -9.28
C ARG A 44 -1.21 45.30 -10.31
N ARG A 45 -0.54 44.18 -10.00
CA ARG A 45 -0.43 43.02 -10.90
C ARG A 45 -1.78 42.34 -11.17
N LEU A 46 -2.64 42.27 -10.16
CA LEU A 46 -3.96 41.63 -10.27
C LEU A 46 -5.06 42.60 -10.74
N GLN A 47 -4.72 43.87 -10.99
CA GLN A 47 -5.67 44.94 -11.34
C GLN A 47 -6.87 45.02 -10.38
N ILE A 48 -6.62 44.88 -9.08
CA ILE A 48 -7.63 44.98 -8.02
C ILE A 48 -7.41 46.24 -7.18
N GLU A 49 -8.49 46.80 -6.66
CA GLU A 49 -8.46 48.04 -5.87
C GLU A 49 -7.66 47.86 -4.57
N CYS A 50 -6.69 48.74 -4.33
CA CYS A 50 -5.81 48.67 -3.18
C CYS A 50 -6.19 49.73 -2.13
N LYS A 51 -7.09 49.39 -1.21
CA LYS A 51 -7.51 50.28 -0.12
C LYS A 51 -7.12 49.79 1.27
N ILE A 52 -6.84 50.72 2.17
CA ILE A 52 -6.55 50.46 3.60
C ILE A 52 -7.64 51.15 4.42
N GLU A 53 -8.67 50.40 4.82
CA GLU A 53 -9.73 50.93 5.68
C GLU A 53 -9.49 50.50 7.14
N PRO A 54 -9.51 51.43 8.11
CA PRO A 54 -9.27 51.09 9.52
C PRO A 54 -10.35 50.19 10.12
N SER A 55 -11.58 50.23 9.59
CA SER A 55 -12.72 49.42 10.01
C SER A 55 -12.78 48.02 9.37
N PHE A 56 -11.90 47.70 8.42
CA PHE A 56 -11.96 46.42 7.71
C PHE A 56 -11.59 45.23 8.63
N ARG A 57 -12.58 44.36 8.86
CA ARG A 57 -12.40 43.05 9.51
C ARG A 57 -12.44 41.95 8.45
N ARG A 58 -11.54 40.99 8.60
CA ARG A 58 -11.42 39.84 7.70
C ARG A 58 -12.68 38.98 7.79
N THR A 59 -13.32 38.74 6.66
CA THR A 59 -14.42 37.76 6.57
C THR A 59 -13.80 36.36 6.51
N MET A 60 -14.18 35.45 7.40
CA MET A 60 -13.65 34.07 7.38
C MET A 60 -14.11 33.35 6.10
N ARG A 61 -13.19 32.63 5.44
CA ARG A 61 -13.45 31.91 4.19
C ARG A 61 -14.66 30.96 4.30
N ARG A 62 -14.85 30.31 5.45
CA ARG A 62 -16.01 29.45 5.73
C ARG A 62 -17.35 30.21 5.72
N LYS A 63 -17.39 31.43 6.24
CA LYS A 63 -18.61 32.26 6.27
C LYS A 63 -18.99 32.75 4.88
N ARG A 64 -18.01 33.24 4.10
CA ARG A 64 -18.23 33.67 2.71
C ARG A 64 -18.65 32.50 1.81
N ASN A 65 -18.05 31.32 2.00
CA ASN A 65 -18.46 30.12 1.27
C ASN A 65 -19.88 29.68 1.63
N ALA A 66 -20.26 29.70 2.92
CA ALA A 66 -21.62 29.38 3.34
C ALA A 66 -22.66 30.39 2.82
N GLU A 67 -22.33 31.68 2.78
CA GLU A 67 -23.18 32.71 2.17
C GLU A 67 -23.34 32.48 0.66
N MET A 68 -22.25 32.21 -0.07
CA MET A 68 -22.33 31.88 -1.50
C MET A 68 -23.09 30.57 -1.76
N GLU A 69 -22.91 29.56 -0.92
CA GLU A 69 -23.66 28.29 -1.01
C GLU A 69 -25.16 28.52 -0.77
N SER A 70 -25.52 29.37 0.20
CA SER A 70 -26.92 29.75 0.46
C SER A 70 -27.53 30.56 -0.69
N GLU A 71 -26.76 31.45 -1.32
CA GLU A 71 -27.23 32.25 -2.45
C GLU A 71 -27.39 31.41 -3.73
N ILE A 72 -26.46 30.47 -3.97
CA ILE A 72 -26.58 29.46 -5.04
C ILE A 72 -27.80 28.57 -4.80
N ALA A 73 -28.05 28.14 -3.56
CA ALA A 73 -29.25 27.38 -3.22
C ALA A 73 -30.53 28.19 -3.50
N GLY A 74 -30.56 29.48 -3.12
CA GLY A 74 -31.69 30.37 -3.38
C GLY A 74 -31.91 30.63 -4.88
N LEU A 75 -30.84 30.83 -5.66
CA LEU A 75 -30.93 31.00 -7.12
C LEU A 75 -31.39 29.72 -7.82
N ARG A 76 -30.90 28.55 -7.38
CA ARG A 76 -31.37 27.25 -7.86
C ARG A 76 -32.84 27.01 -7.52
N GLN A 77 -33.28 27.44 -6.34
CA GLN A 77 -34.69 27.36 -5.95
C GLN A 77 -35.58 28.28 -6.80
N ARG A 78 -35.13 29.52 -7.09
CA ARG A 78 -35.84 30.46 -7.98
C ARG A 78 -35.93 29.97 -9.43
N LEU A 79 -34.90 29.25 -9.89
CA LEU A 79 -34.91 28.58 -11.21
C LEU A 79 -35.79 27.32 -11.20
N ALA A 80 -35.87 26.61 -10.08
CA ALA A 80 -36.70 25.41 -9.93
C ALA A 80 -38.20 25.73 -9.76
N THR A 81 -38.57 26.87 -9.16
CA THR A 81 -39.97 27.29 -8.98
C THR A 81 -40.55 28.09 -10.15
N GLY A 82 -39.89 28.05 -11.32
CA GLY A 82 -40.37 28.52 -12.62
C GLY A 82 -41.54 29.52 -12.62
N VAL A 83 -41.24 30.82 -12.61
CA VAL A 83 -42.18 31.81 -13.15
C VAL A 83 -41.92 31.90 -14.64
N ALA A 84 -42.63 31.09 -15.40
CA ALA A 84 -43.09 31.49 -16.72
C ALA A 84 -44.50 32.05 -16.53
N ASP A 85 -44.63 33.37 -16.49
CA ASP A 85 -45.85 33.99 -16.97
C ASP A 85 -45.49 34.99 -18.08
N ALA A 86 -46.23 34.85 -19.16
CA ALA A 86 -46.03 35.51 -20.44
C ALA A 86 -46.95 36.74 -20.53
N GLY A 87 -46.56 37.78 -21.29
CA GLY A 87 -47.52 38.83 -21.64
C GLY A 87 -46.95 40.17 -22.09
N SER A 88 -46.42 40.18 -23.32
CA SER A 88 -46.39 41.26 -24.34
C SER A 88 -46.91 42.67 -24.00
N GLN A 89 -46.13 43.73 -24.33
CA GLN A 89 -46.52 44.83 -25.25
C GLN A 89 -45.39 45.86 -25.50
N TYR A 90 -45.17 46.13 -26.80
CA TYR A 90 -44.49 47.21 -27.55
C TYR A 90 -43.91 48.45 -26.83
N SER A 91 -42.68 48.87 -27.22
CA SER A 91 -42.40 50.11 -27.99
C SER A 91 -40.91 50.30 -28.32
N GLU A 92 -40.65 50.38 -29.63
CA GLU A 92 -39.76 51.24 -30.42
C GLU A 92 -38.47 51.93 -29.91
N GLU A 93 -37.53 51.98 -30.87
CA GLU A 93 -36.44 52.94 -31.14
C GLU A 93 -35.04 52.77 -30.52
N GLY A 94 -34.01 52.78 -31.39
CA GLY A 94 -32.64 53.18 -30.99
C GLY A 94 -31.46 52.47 -31.67
N ASN A 95 -31.27 52.76 -32.96
CA ASN A 95 -30.19 52.42 -33.88
C ASN A 95 -28.70 52.64 -33.40
N LEU A 96 -27.77 52.08 -34.21
CA LEU A 96 -26.29 52.20 -34.32
C LEU A 96 -25.42 51.26 -33.46
N GLY A 97 -24.48 50.47 -34.00
CA GLY A 97 -23.91 50.39 -35.34
C GLY A 97 -22.85 49.28 -35.41
N THR A 98 -22.99 48.44 -36.43
CA THR A 98 -21.97 47.84 -37.31
C THR A 98 -20.50 47.86 -36.86
N ALA A 99 -19.84 46.69 -36.88
CA ALA A 99 -19.07 46.28 -38.06
C ALA A 99 -18.32 44.94 -37.85
N SER A 100 -18.60 44.03 -38.79
CA SER A 100 -17.67 43.12 -39.49
C SER A 100 -16.81 42.17 -38.66
N GLY A 101 -16.87 40.85 -38.82
CA GLY A 101 -17.24 40.09 -40.01
C GLY A 101 -15.99 39.40 -40.56
N LEU A 102 -15.99 38.06 -40.53
CA LEU A 102 -15.74 37.26 -41.72
C LEU A 102 -16.24 35.82 -41.45
N GLU A 103 -17.41 35.53 -41.98
CA GLU A 103 -17.82 34.18 -42.38
C GLU A 103 -17.00 33.74 -43.62
N VAL A 104 -16.90 32.43 -43.85
CA VAL A 104 -17.26 31.75 -45.13
C VAL A 104 -17.37 30.25 -44.77
N ALA A 105 -18.60 29.75 -44.62
CA ALA A 105 -19.44 29.02 -45.60
C ALA A 105 -19.15 27.51 -45.61
N LEU A 106 -20.03 26.70 -45.00
CA LEU A 106 -21.18 26.03 -45.63
C LEU A 106 -20.77 24.95 -46.63
N SER A 107 -21.10 23.69 -46.31
CA SER A 107 -22.14 22.96 -47.05
C SER A 107 -22.47 21.63 -46.37
N SER A 108 -23.73 21.53 -45.98
CA SER A 108 -24.46 20.30 -45.70
C SER A 108 -24.62 19.45 -46.97
N GLN A 109 -24.45 18.13 -46.87
CA GLN A 109 -25.27 17.19 -47.63
C GLN A 109 -25.37 15.85 -46.91
N SER A 110 -26.61 15.38 -46.82
CA SER A 110 -27.03 14.12 -46.23
C SER A 110 -26.67 12.93 -47.12
N SER A 111 -26.14 11.87 -46.52
CA SER A 111 -26.29 10.50 -47.02
C SER A 111 -25.91 9.49 -45.93
N ASN A 112 -26.89 8.73 -45.44
CA ASN A 112 -26.62 7.37 -44.95
C ASN A 112 -26.20 6.53 -46.18
N PRO A 113 -25.24 5.59 -46.08
CA PRO A 113 -25.51 4.30 -45.41
C PRO A 113 -24.32 3.62 -44.69
N GLU A 114 -24.68 2.59 -43.91
CA GLU A 114 -23.96 1.31 -43.69
C GLU A 114 -22.51 1.28 -43.13
N ASN A 115 -22.44 0.84 -41.86
CA ASN A 115 -21.68 -0.32 -41.38
C ASN A 115 -20.36 -0.67 -42.11
N THR A 116 -19.21 -0.25 -41.56
CA THR A 116 -17.94 -0.97 -41.73
C THR A 116 -17.05 -0.74 -40.51
N GLY A 117 -16.91 -1.78 -39.68
CA GLY A 117 -15.84 -1.87 -38.70
C GLY A 117 -14.49 -2.17 -39.34
N LEU A 118 -13.50 -2.40 -38.48
CA LEU A 118 -12.19 -2.99 -38.76
C LEU A 118 -11.05 -2.01 -39.14
N TYR A 119 -10.40 -1.44 -38.13
CA TYR A 119 -8.95 -1.26 -38.18
C TYR A 119 -8.31 -2.54 -37.62
N GLY A 120 -8.08 -3.47 -38.55
CA GLY A 120 -7.40 -4.73 -38.28
C GLY A 120 -5.91 -4.51 -38.05
N TRP A 121 -5.41 -5.12 -36.98
CA TRP A 121 -4.01 -5.48 -36.85
C TRP A 121 -3.77 -6.74 -37.68
N THR A 122 -3.05 -6.63 -38.80
CA THR A 122 -2.53 -7.79 -39.53
C THR A 122 -1.20 -8.25 -38.90
N PRO A 123 -1.01 -9.55 -38.64
CA PRO A 123 0.30 -10.11 -38.30
C PRO A 123 1.13 -10.23 -39.58
N LEU A 124 2.38 -9.77 -39.52
CA LEU A 124 3.36 -9.99 -40.58
C LEU A 124 3.76 -11.48 -40.61
N ALA A 125 3.25 -12.23 -41.59
CA ALA A 125 3.77 -13.54 -41.95
C ALA A 125 4.10 -13.52 -43.45
N SER A 126 5.39 -13.62 -43.74
CA SER A 126 5.97 -13.79 -45.07
C SER A 126 5.43 -15.04 -45.76
N LEU A 127 5.02 -14.86 -47.02
CA LEU A 127 4.56 -15.93 -47.92
C LEU A 127 5.70 -16.91 -48.23
N SER A 128 5.54 -18.17 -47.84
CA SER A 128 5.99 -19.32 -48.62
C SER A 128 5.20 -20.57 -48.25
N GLU A 129 4.39 -21.03 -49.20
CA GLU A 129 3.89 -22.40 -49.42
C GLU A 129 3.10 -23.14 -48.30
N ARG A 130 1.82 -23.38 -48.58
CA ARG A 130 0.92 -24.27 -47.80
C ARG A 130 1.38 -25.73 -47.90
N PRO A 131 1.19 -26.52 -46.83
CA PRO A 131 0.03 -27.41 -46.83
C PRO A 131 -0.75 -27.47 -45.50
N SER A 132 -2.06 -27.73 -45.64
CA SER A 132 -2.98 -28.35 -44.66
C SER A 132 -3.42 -27.57 -43.41
N ARG A 133 -4.70 -27.16 -43.45
CA ARG A 133 -5.51 -26.59 -42.35
C ARG A 133 -5.74 -27.60 -41.22
N ALA A 134 -5.20 -27.33 -40.03
CA ALA A 134 -5.84 -27.43 -38.70
C ALA A 134 -4.84 -27.05 -37.59
N SER A 135 -5.28 -26.31 -36.57
CA SER A 135 -4.64 -26.15 -35.24
C SER A 135 -3.43 -25.20 -35.08
N GLU A 136 -3.55 -23.93 -35.46
CA GLU A 136 -2.79 -22.84 -34.78
C GLU A 136 -3.65 -22.02 -33.82
N ALA A 137 -4.98 -22.10 -33.93
CA ALA A 137 -5.93 -21.35 -33.11
C ALA A 137 -6.16 -21.95 -31.69
N ASP A 138 -5.59 -23.12 -31.40
CA ASP A 138 -5.86 -23.88 -30.16
C ASP A 138 -4.84 -23.60 -29.04
N PHE A 139 -3.80 -22.79 -29.32
CA PHE A 139 -2.71 -22.52 -28.39
C PHE A 139 -2.62 -21.04 -28.01
N TRP A 140 -2.62 -20.78 -26.71
CA TRP A 140 -2.28 -19.49 -26.11
C TRP A 140 -0.76 -19.37 -26.04
N LYS A 141 -0.18 -18.37 -26.71
CA LYS A 141 1.28 -18.18 -26.75
C LYS A 141 1.69 -16.86 -26.11
N LEU A 142 2.73 -16.91 -25.29
CA LEU A 142 3.46 -15.76 -24.77
C LEU A 142 4.95 -16.01 -24.95
N GLU A 143 5.53 -15.36 -25.97
CA GLU A 143 6.91 -15.59 -26.39
C GLU A 143 7.17 -17.09 -26.65
N ASP A 144 8.07 -17.70 -25.87
CA ASP A 144 8.46 -19.11 -25.94
C ASP A 144 7.50 -20.05 -25.18
N VAL A 145 6.55 -19.52 -24.41
CA VAL A 145 5.60 -20.30 -23.62
C VAL A 145 4.30 -20.50 -24.40
N SER A 146 3.87 -21.75 -24.55
CA SER A 146 2.60 -22.10 -25.20
C SER A 146 1.74 -23.02 -24.35
N LEU A 147 0.45 -22.72 -24.26
CA LEU A 147 -0.56 -23.52 -23.57
C LEU A 147 -1.66 -23.94 -24.54
N SER A 148 -2.00 -25.23 -24.57
CA SER A 148 -3.21 -25.69 -25.25
C SER A 148 -4.46 -25.23 -24.50
N GLN A 149 -5.58 -25.10 -25.22
CA GLN A 149 -6.88 -24.80 -24.60
C GLN A 149 -7.25 -25.79 -23.49
N ARG A 150 -6.84 -27.06 -23.62
CA ARG A 150 -7.04 -28.08 -22.59
C ARG A 150 -6.25 -27.78 -21.31
N GLN A 151 -4.97 -27.43 -21.43
CA GLN A 151 -4.15 -27.04 -20.27
C GLN A 151 -4.70 -25.79 -19.59
N VAL A 152 -5.20 -24.82 -20.37
CA VAL A 152 -5.89 -23.66 -19.79
C VAL A 152 -7.15 -24.11 -19.05
N ALA A 153 -7.98 -24.96 -19.64
CA ALA A 153 -9.19 -25.46 -18.99
C ALA A 153 -8.90 -26.27 -17.72
N GLU A 154 -7.81 -27.04 -17.66
CA GLU A 154 -7.40 -27.80 -16.48
C GLU A 154 -7.03 -26.90 -15.29
N LEU A 155 -6.71 -25.63 -15.52
CA LEU A 155 -6.42 -24.65 -14.45
C LEU A 155 -7.69 -24.09 -13.80
N PHE A 156 -8.89 -24.29 -14.37
CA PHE A 156 -10.13 -23.67 -13.89
C PHE A 156 -11.28 -24.68 -13.79
N GLU A 157 -12.05 -24.62 -12.71
CA GLU A 157 -13.26 -25.44 -12.56
C GLU A 157 -14.37 -25.06 -13.56
N GLN A 158 -14.36 -23.81 -14.05
CA GLN A 158 -15.28 -23.30 -15.07
C GLN A 158 -14.47 -22.64 -16.20
N SER A 159 -14.88 -22.86 -17.46
CA SER A 159 -14.17 -22.34 -18.64
C SER A 159 -14.13 -20.81 -18.65
N PRO A 160 -12.95 -20.17 -18.50
CA PRO A 160 -12.86 -18.71 -18.42
C PRO A 160 -12.66 -18.05 -19.80
N LEU A 161 -12.89 -18.78 -20.90
CA LEU A 161 -12.42 -18.41 -22.24
C LEU A 161 -12.94 -17.05 -22.73
N ASP A 162 -14.13 -16.64 -22.31
CA ASP A 162 -14.69 -15.34 -22.69
C ASP A 162 -13.98 -14.17 -22.00
N TYR A 163 -13.58 -14.34 -20.72
CA TYR A 163 -12.84 -13.33 -19.95
C TYR A 163 -11.36 -13.25 -20.34
N LEU A 164 -10.76 -14.38 -20.73
CA LEU A 164 -9.36 -14.41 -21.14
C LEU A 164 -9.14 -13.72 -22.50
N ARG A 165 -10.17 -13.49 -23.30
CA ARG A 165 -10.04 -12.91 -24.65
C ARG A 165 -10.04 -11.38 -24.70
N SER A 166 -10.42 -10.70 -23.62
CA SER A 166 -10.58 -9.23 -23.62
C SER A 166 -9.24 -8.49 -23.58
N CYS A 167 -8.35 -8.87 -22.64
CA CYS A 167 -7.08 -8.20 -22.41
C CYS A 167 -5.96 -9.23 -22.20
N PRO A 168 -4.90 -9.25 -23.04
CA PRO A 168 -3.81 -10.22 -22.92
C PRO A 168 -3.15 -10.21 -21.54
N LEU A 169 -2.89 -9.02 -20.98
CA LEU A 169 -2.27 -8.91 -19.66
C LEU A 169 -3.17 -9.48 -18.57
N GLN A 170 -4.48 -9.20 -18.61
CA GLN A 170 -5.43 -9.76 -17.64
C GLN A 170 -5.49 -11.29 -17.75
N ALA A 171 -5.54 -11.81 -18.97
CA ALA A 171 -5.59 -13.24 -19.22
C ALA A 171 -4.37 -13.97 -18.66
N TRP A 172 -3.17 -13.50 -19.02
CA TRP A 172 -1.93 -14.08 -18.53
C TRP A 172 -1.75 -13.87 -17.02
N THR A 173 -2.28 -12.79 -16.44
CA THR A 173 -2.27 -12.60 -14.98
C THR A 173 -3.08 -13.69 -14.28
N VAL A 174 -4.28 -13.99 -14.78
CA VAL A 174 -5.14 -15.04 -14.22
C VAL A 174 -4.48 -16.41 -14.36
N ILE A 175 -3.87 -16.70 -15.51
CA ILE A 175 -3.08 -17.94 -15.74
C ILE A 175 -1.90 -18.02 -14.77
N CYS A 176 -1.13 -16.94 -14.60
CA CYS A 176 -0.03 -16.87 -13.63
C CYS A 176 -0.51 -17.21 -12.22
N ILE A 177 -1.62 -16.62 -11.77
CA ILE A 177 -2.17 -16.86 -10.43
C ILE A 177 -2.64 -18.30 -10.28
N ALA A 178 -3.36 -18.85 -11.27
CA ALA A 178 -3.82 -20.23 -11.25
C ALA A 178 -2.65 -21.22 -11.20
N SER A 179 -1.58 -20.94 -11.95
CA SER A 179 -0.39 -21.81 -12.00
C SER A 179 0.42 -21.88 -10.70
N ARG A 180 0.18 -20.98 -9.72
CA ARG A 180 0.87 -20.99 -8.41
C ARG A 180 0.69 -22.30 -7.64
N ARG A 181 -0.37 -23.05 -7.93
CA ARG A 181 -0.71 -24.30 -7.24
C ARG A 181 -0.96 -25.46 -8.21
N ASP A 182 -0.57 -25.30 -9.48
CA ASP A 182 -0.68 -26.40 -10.45
C ASP A 182 0.37 -27.47 -10.15
N ALA A 183 -0.09 -28.58 -9.57
CA ALA A 183 0.75 -29.75 -9.30
C ALA A 183 1.14 -30.49 -10.59
N SER A 184 0.41 -30.30 -11.69
CA SER A 184 0.62 -31.00 -12.95
C SER A 184 1.88 -30.53 -13.67
N ASN A 185 2.17 -29.22 -13.60
CA ASN A 185 3.36 -28.62 -14.23
C ASN A 185 4.10 -27.65 -13.28
N PRO A 186 4.87 -28.17 -12.30
CA PRO A 186 5.47 -27.33 -11.24
C PRO A 186 6.51 -26.31 -11.74
N ASN A 187 7.10 -26.52 -12.92
CA ASN A 187 8.07 -25.60 -13.51
C ASN A 187 7.44 -24.55 -14.44
N PHE A 188 6.13 -24.66 -14.73
CA PHE A 188 5.46 -23.79 -15.69
C PHE A 188 5.48 -22.33 -15.26
N LEU A 189 5.17 -22.05 -13.99
CA LEU A 189 5.21 -20.69 -13.46
C LEU A 189 6.60 -20.06 -13.65
N ASN A 190 7.68 -20.79 -13.37
CA ASN A 190 9.06 -20.29 -13.53
C ASN A 190 9.39 -19.89 -14.96
N GLN A 191 8.93 -20.68 -15.94
CA GLN A 191 9.09 -20.37 -17.37
C GLN A 191 8.29 -19.13 -17.75
N LEU A 192 7.10 -18.96 -17.16
CA LEU A 192 6.19 -17.86 -17.46
C LEU A 192 6.62 -16.51 -16.87
N LEU A 193 7.32 -16.49 -15.72
CA LEU A 193 7.66 -15.24 -15.00
C LEU A 193 8.39 -14.21 -15.86
N GLY A 194 9.38 -14.64 -16.66
CA GLY A 194 10.17 -13.75 -17.51
C GLY A 194 9.33 -13.08 -18.63
N PRO A 195 8.74 -13.88 -19.54
CA PRO A 195 7.85 -13.38 -20.58
C PRO A 195 6.69 -12.55 -20.04
N PHE A 196 6.07 -12.99 -18.94
CA PHE A 196 4.98 -12.26 -18.30
C PHE A 196 5.41 -10.89 -17.77
N THR A 197 6.57 -10.81 -17.11
CA THR A 197 7.10 -9.54 -16.59
C THR A 197 7.35 -8.54 -17.73
N ARG A 198 7.87 -9.00 -18.87
CA ARG A 198 8.06 -8.17 -20.07
C ARG A 198 6.73 -7.68 -20.63
N LEU A 199 5.75 -8.58 -20.78
CA LEU A 199 4.39 -8.22 -21.22
C LEU A 199 3.77 -7.16 -20.31
N MET A 200 3.87 -7.35 -18.98
CA MET A 200 3.33 -6.42 -18.00
C MET A 200 3.94 -5.02 -18.18
N TRP A 201 5.26 -4.89 -18.20
CA TRP A 201 5.91 -3.58 -18.35
C TRP A 201 5.69 -2.97 -19.72
N ALA A 202 5.66 -3.76 -20.80
CA ALA A 202 5.34 -3.27 -22.14
C ALA A 202 3.90 -2.72 -22.20
N THR A 203 2.95 -3.43 -21.59
CA THR A 203 1.54 -2.99 -21.51
C THR A 203 1.43 -1.71 -20.70
N VAL A 204 2.01 -1.66 -19.50
CA VAL A 204 1.99 -0.46 -18.63
C VAL A 204 2.62 0.77 -19.32
N ASN A 205 3.64 0.58 -20.15
CA ASN A 205 4.31 1.67 -20.86
C ASN A 205 3.58 2.16 -22.12
N SER A 206 2.58 1.42 -22.63
CA SER A 206 1.77 1.90 -23.75
C SER A 206 0.68 2.84 -23.24
N ILE A 207 0.28 3.85 -24.01
CA ILE A 207 -0.82 4.77 -23.67
C ILE A 207 -1.57 5.06 -24.98
N PRO A 208 -2.91 5.05 -25.03
CA PRO A 208 -3.88 4.83 -23.95
C PRO A 208 -4.07 3.35 -23.57
N GLN A 209 -4.42 3.08 -22.31
CA GLN A 209 -4.65 1.74 -21.78
C GLN A 209 -6.14 1.40 -21.66
N ASP A 210 -6.49 0.14 -21.95
CA ASP A 210 -7.79 -0.42 -21.58
C ASP A 210 -7.88 -0.55 -20.04
N TYR A 211 -9.02 -0.19 -19.45
CA TYR A 211 -9.22 -0.29 -18.01
C TYR A 211 -9.14 -1.75 -17.50
N ASN A 212 -9.28 -2.76 -18.37
CA ASN A 212 -9.00 -4.15 -18.03
C ASN A 212 -7.55 -4.39 -17.56
N VAL A 213 -6.60 -3.56 -18.00
CA VAL A 213 -5.21 -3.58 -17.49
C VAL A 213 -5.16 -3.25 -16.01
N ILE A 214 -6.05 -2.37 -15.53
CA ILE A 214 -6.16 -2.02 -14.11
C ILE A 214 -6.62 -3.24 -13.30
N LYS A 215 -7.55 -4.05 -13.83
CA LYS A 215 -7.97 -5.31 -13.19
C LYS A 215 -6.81 -6.29 -13.06
N ALA A 216 -5.98 -6.40 -14.11
CA ALA A 216 -4.76 -7.20 -14.07
C ALA A 216 -3.80 -6.71 -12.97
N LEU A 217 -3.59 -5.39 -12.86
CA LEU A 217 -2.76 -4.80 -11.81
C LEU A 217 -3.34 -5.04 -10.39
N CYS A 218 -4.67 -4.96 -10.22
CA CYS A 218 -5.34 -5.30 -8.95
C CYS A 218 -5.02 -6.74 -8.52
N LEU A 219 -5.13 -7.68 -9.47
CA LEU A 219 -4.84 -9.09 -9.24
C LEU A 219 -3.36 -9.31 -8.89
N LEU A 220 -2.44 -8.70 -9.63
CA LEU A 220 -1.01 -8.78 -9.35
C LEU A 220 -0.63 -8.18 -7.99
N CYS A 221 -1.27 -7.08 -7.59
CA CYS A 221 -1.03 -6.49 -6.28
C CYS A 221 -1.57 -7.36 -5.13
N THR A 222 -2.63 -8.14 -5.39
CA THR A 222 -3.23 -9.06 -4.42
C THR A 222 -2.44 -10.36 -4.31
N TRP A 223 -1.99 -10.89 -5.45
CA TRP A 223 -1.19 -12.12 -5.60
C TRP A 223 0.06 -11.83 -6.45
N PRO A 224 1.10 -11.22 -5.86
CA PRO A 224 2.31 -10.83 -6.59
C PRO A 224 3.09 -12.03 -7.09
N LEU A 225 3.90 -11.79 -8.11
CA LEU A 225 4.84 -12.77 -8.63
C LEU A 225 5.81 -13.19 -7.52
N PRO A 226 6.17 -14.49 -7.40
CA PRO A 226 7.13 -14.92 -6.40
C PRO A 226 8.47 -14.22 -6.59
N THR A 227 8.99 -13.63 -5.52
CA THR A 227 10.32 -13.03 -5.49
C THR A 227 11.14 -13.64 -4.37
N THR A 228 12.47 -13.60 -4.52
CA THR A 228 13.42 -13.99 -3.48
C THR A 228 13.76 -12.84 -2.54
N THR A 229 13.54 -11.59 -2.97
CA THR A 229 13.97 -10.36 -2.27
C THR A 229 12.84 -9.33 -2.21
N GLN A 230 12.84 -8.49 -1.16
CA GLN A 230 11.91 -7.36 -1.05
C GLN A 230 12.21 -6.24 -2.06
N LYS A 231 13.47 -6.12 -2.54
CA LYS A 231 13.87 -5.14 -3.55
C LYS A 231 13.33 -5.46 -4.94
N ALA A 232 13.30 -6.75 -5.28
CA ALA A 232 12.79 -7.21 -6.57
C ALA A 232 11.26 -7.16 -6.67
N ASP A 233 10.58 -6.82 -5.58
CA ASP A 233 9.12 -6.80 -5.47
C ASP A 233 8.54 -5.45 -5.93
N PRO A 234 7.92 -5.38 -7.12
CA PRO A 234 7.39 -4.13 -7.66
C PRO A 234 5.98 -3.81 -7.14
N THR A 235 5.41 -4.62 -6.23
CA THR A 235 3.98 -4.55 -5.86
C THR A 235 3.53 -3.16 -5.42
N PHE A 236 4.31 -2.49 -4.56
CA PHE A 236 3.96 -1.13 -4.12
C PHE A 236 3.98 -0.12 -5.26
N VAL A 237 4.95 -0.24 -6.18
CA VAL A 237 5.04 0.61 -7.38
C VAL A 237 3.86 0.34 -8.32
N LEU A 238 3.54 -0.93 -8.57
CA LEU A 238 2.40 -1.34 -9.39
C LEU A 238 1.09 -0.86 -8.79
N SER A 239 0.94 -0.86 -7.46
CA SER A 239 -0.23 -0.30 -6.78
C SER A 239 -0.37 1.20 -7.03
N GLY A 240 0.74 1.95 -7.01
CA GLY A 240 0.75 3.37 -7.39
C GLY A 240 0.34 3.58 -8.86
N ILE A 241 0.90 2.79 -9.78
CA ILE A 241 0.55 2.82 -11.21
C ILE A 241 -0.93 2.49 -11.42
N MET A 242 -1.45 1.46 -10.75
CA MET A 242 -2.87 1.07 -10.76
C MET A 242 -3.78 2.22 -10.34
N MET A 243 -3.43 2.93 -9.27
CA MET A 243 -4.19 4.10 -8.82
C MET A 243 -4.12 5.27 -9.81
N GLN A 244 -2.97 5.49 -10.45
CA GLN A 244 -2.85 6.57 -11.45
C GLN A 244 -3.58 6.24 -12.76
N LEU A 245 -3.45 5.01 -13.27
CA LEU A 245 -4.15 4.56 -14.46
C LEU A 245 -5.66 4.56 -14.23
N SER A 246 -6.15 4.14 -13.05
CA SER A 246 -7.58 4.19 -12.73
C SER A 246 -8.15 5.61 -12.71
N MET A 247 -7.38 6.59 -12.24
CA MET A 247 -7.80 8.00 -12.33
C MET A 247 -7.74 8.52 -13.78
N GLN A 248 -6.68 8.22 -14.53
CA GLN A 248 -6.55 8.60 -15.94
C GLN A 248 -7.66 7.99 -16.81
N SER A 249 -8.10 6.77 -16.52
CA SER A 249 -9.23 6.13 -17.22
C SER A 249 -10.59 6.63 -16.74
N GLY A 250 -10.67 7.49 -15.71
CA GLY A 250 -11.94 8.01 -15.19
C GLY A 250 -12.71 7.05 -14.26
N LEU A 251 -12.09 6.02 -13.70
CA LEU A 251 -12.77 5.06 -12.80
C LEU A 251 -13.27 5.71 -11.50
N HIS A 252 -12.57 6.74 -11.03
CA HIS A 252 -12.96 7.55 -9.88
C HIS A 252 -14.22 8.42 -10.12
N ARG A 253 -14.65 8.55 -11.38
CA ARG A 253 -15.85 9.28 -11.81
C ARG A 253 -16.64 8.44 -12.82
N PRO A 254 -17.21 7.31 -12.41
CA PRO A 254 -17.76 6.31 -13.33
C PRO A 254 -18.95 6.83 -14.14
N VAL A 255 -19.76 7.73 -13.58
CA VAL A 255 -20.89 8.37 -14.26
C VAL A 255 -20.45 9.36 -15.35
N ARG A 256 -19.26 9.97 -15.23
CA ARG A 256 -18.72 10.97 -16.16
C ARG A 256 -17.37 10.52 -16.73
N ALA A 257 -17.21 9.22 -16.92
CA ALA A 257 -15.92 8.66 -17.28
C ALA A 257 -15.45 9.09 -18.68
N GLU A 258 -16.36 9.48 -19.57
CA GLU A 258 -16.08 10.00 -20.93
C GLU A 258 -15.28 11.31 -20.93
N GLU A 259 -15.21 12.03 -19.82
CA GLU A 259 -14.31 13.19 -19.69
C GLU A 259 -12.82 12.81 -19.64
N PHE A 260 -12.55 11.54 -19.35
CA PHE A 260 -11.21 11.02 -19.12
C PHE A 260 -10.78 10.03 -20.21
N THR A 261 -11.69 9.60 -21.09
CA THR A 261 -11.38 8.65 -22.16
C THR A 261 -12.10 9.01 -23.46
N THR A 262 -11.42 8.81 -24.57
CA THR A 262 -12.00 8.92 -25.92
C THR A 262 -12.80 7.67 -26.31
N LEU A 263 -12.75 6.60 -25.50
CA LEU A 263 -13.49 5.37 -25.74
C LEU A 263 -14.93 5.55 -25.29
N HIS A 264 -15.88 5.27 -26.19
CA HIS A 264 -17.29 5.28 -25.87
C HIS A 264 -17.60 4.28 -24.75
N ILE A 265 -18.26 4.74 -23.68
CA ILE A 265 -18.58 3.89 -22.54
C ILE A 265 -20.02 3.42 -22.69
N SER A 266 -20.20 2.12 -22.90
CA SER A 266 -21.56 1.55 -22.86
C SER A 266 -22.17 1.79 -21.47
N HIS A 267 -23.44 2.19 -21.42
CA HIS A 267 -24.13 2.37 -20.15
C HIS A 267 -24.53 1.02 -19.53
N GLY A 268 -25.00 1.05 -18.28
CA GLY A 268 -25.42 -0.16 -17.57
C GLY A 268 -24.23 -0.99 -17.08
N GLU A 269 -24.04 -2.18 -17.63
CA GLU A 269 -23.05 -3.17 -17.12
C GLU A 269 -21.62 -2.63 -17.09
N ALA A 270 -21.18 -1.89 -18.11
CA ALA A 270 -19.83 -1.33 -18.10
C ALA A 270 -19.66 -0.23 -17.04
N VAL A 271 -20.70 0.51 -16.66
CA VAL A 271 -20.63 1.45 -15.52
C VAL A 271 -20.51 0.69 -14.19
N ARG A 272 -21.29 -0.39 -14.02
CA ARG A 272 -21.23 -1.27 -12.83
C ARG A 272 -19.85 -1.89 -12.66
N ASP A 273 -19.28 -2.43 -13.73
CA ASP A 273 -17.96 -3.06 -13.71
C ASP A 273 -16.82 -2.05 -13.46
N ARG A 274 -16.95 -0.81 -13.97
CA ARG A 274 -16.02 0.29 -13.65
C ARG A 274 -16.08 0.70 -12.19
N LEU A 275 -17.28 0.80 -11.60
CA LEU A 275 -17.49 1.06 -10.17
C LEU A 275 -16.89 -0.04 -9.31
N GLN A 276 -17.16 -1.31 -9.66
CA GLN A 276 -16.56 -2.47 -8.99
C GLN A 276 -15.04 -2.42 -9.05
N THR A 277 -14.48 -2.12 -10.23
CA THR A 277 -13.03 -2.01 -10.42
C THR A 277 -12.46 -0.90 -9.55
N TRP A 278 -13.10 0.27 -9.48
CA TRP A 278 -12.66 1.39 -8.63
C TRP A 278 -12.68 1.06 -7.14
N LEU A 279 -13.75 0.38 -6.69
CA LEU A 279 -13.88 -0.09 -5.32
C LEU A 279 -12.75 -1.06 -4.96
N VAL A 280 -12.49 -2.05 -5.83
CA VAL A 280 -11.41 -3.03 -5.65
C VAL A 280 -10.03 -2.36 -5.69
N CYS A 281 -9.79 -1.38 -6.56
CA CYS A 281 -8.53 -0.62 -6.58
C CYS A 281 -8.22 -0.02 -5.21
N ASN A 282 -9.22 0.57 -4.55
CA ASN A 282 -9.05 1.17 -3.23
C ASN A 282 -8.79 0.11 -2.14
N ILE A 283 -9.48 -1.04 -2.18
CA ILE A 283 -9.19 -2.16 -1.26
C ILE A 283 -7.75 -2.62 -1.42
N VAL A 284 -7.32 -2.87 -2.66
CA VAL A 284 -5.99 -3.40 -2.96
C VAL A 284 -4.90 -2.39 -2.61
N ALA A 285 -5.11 -1.10 -2.93
CA ALA A 285 -4.18 -0.04 -2.56
C ALA A 285 -4.02 0.09 -1.05
N GLN A 286 -5.11 -0.02 -0.28
CA GLN A 286 -5.03 -0.01 1.18
C GLN A 286 -4.26 -1.22 1.72
N ASN A 287 -4.58 -2.42 1.24
CA ASN A 287 -3.91 -3.66 1.64
C ASN A 287 -2.39 -3.60 1.42
N VAL A 288 -1.99 -3.19 0.21
CA VAL A 288 -0.58 -3.02 -0.16
C VAL A 288 0.08 -1.96 0.71
N SER A 289 -0.58 -0.83 0.96
CA SER A 289 -0.01 0.25 1.76
C SER A 289 0.21 -0.18 3.22
N THR A 290 -0.79 -0.80 3.84
CA THR A 290 -0.72 -1.34 5.20
C THR A 290 0.44 -2.34 5.33
N GLY A 291 0.47 -3.38 4.49
CA GLY A 291 1.43 -4.47 4.66
C GLY A 291 2.88 -4.14 4.27
N TYR A 292 3.11 -3.10 3.46
CA TYR A 292 4.46 -2.58 3.16
C TYR A 292 4.88 -1.43 4.11
N GLY A 293 4.00 -1.01 5.02
CA GLY A 293 4.27 0.08 5.96
C GLY A 293 4.41 1.44 5.28
N GLN A 294 3.60 1.71 4.26
CA GLN A 294 3.60 2.95 3.48
C GLN A 294 2.21 3.60 3.50
N PRO A 295 2.09 4.94 3.43
CA PRO A 295 0.79 5.60 3.36
C PRO A 295 0.07 5.26 2.06
N SER A 296 -1.25 5.13 2.14
CA SER A 296 -2.09 4.76 1.01
C SER A 296 -2.47 5.95 0.12
N GLY A 297 -2.53 5.69 -1.19
CA GLY A 297 -3.08 6.60 -2.20
C GLY A 297 -4.58 6.48 -2.40
N THR A 298 -5.31 5.88 -1.45
CA THR A 298 -6.75 5.63 -1.52
C THR A 298 -7.59 6.91 -1.55
N VAL A 299 -8.67 6.84 -2.31
CA VAL A 299 -9.64 7.91 -2.52
C VAL A 299 -11.04 7.39 -2.19
N TYR A 300 -11.39 7.50 -0.90
CA TYR A 300 -12.74 7.24 -0.41
C TYR A 300 -13.57 8.51 -0.53
N ASP A 301 -14.17 8.73 -1.70
CA ASP A 301 -15.03 9.88 -1.94
C ASP A 301 -16.49 9.50 -2.16
N TRP A 302 -17.32 10.49 -2.49
CA TRP A 302 -18.76 10.33 -2.65
C TRP A 302 -19.14 9.38 -3.80
N ALA A 303 -18.26 9.11 -4.76
CA ALA A 303 -18.55 8.20 -5.88
C ALA A 303 -18.66 6.74 -5.44
N LEU A 304 -18.08 6.39 -4.30
CA LEU A 304 -18.24 5.09 -3.63
C LEU A 304 -19.32 5.12 -2.54
N GLY A 305 -20.07 6.23 -2.45
CA GLY A 305 -21.15 6.41 -1.49
C GLY A 305 -22.45 5.74 -1.95
N PRO A 306 -23.39 5.46 -1.02
CA PRO A 306 -24.64 4.75 -1.32
C PRO A 306 -25.45 5.38 -2.46
N SER A 307 -25.52 6.72 -2.52
CA SER A 307 -26.26 7.44 -3.57
C SER A 307 -25.68 7.17 -4.96
N SER A 308 -24.35 7.25 -5.12
CA SER A 308 -23.71 6.99 -6.42
C SER A 308 -23.79 5.54 -6.86
N LEU A 309 -23.78 4.60 -5.91
CA LEU A 309 -24.00 3.18 -6.20
C LEU A 309 -25.44 2.93 -6.68
N GLN A 310 -26.42 3.59 -6.03
CA GLN A 310 -27.83 3.53 -6.40
C GLN A 310 -28.10 4.15 -7.78
N ASP A 311 -27.52 5.32 -8.06
CA ASP A 311 -27.65 6.01 -9.36
C ASP A 311 -27.10 5.16 -10.53
N ALA A 312 -26.12 4.30 -10.25
CA ALA A 312 -25.52 3.40 -11.24
C ALA A 312 -26.15 2.00 -11.27
N GLU A 313 -27.24 1.78 -10.52
CA GLU A 313 -27.89 0.47 -10.35
C GLU A 313 -26.90 -0.65 -9.97
N TYR A 314 -25.85 -0.28 -9.23
CA TYR A 314 -24.81 -1.20 -8.80
C TYR A 314 -24.99 -1.55 -7.34
N PHE A 315 -25.21 -2.83 -7.07
CA PHE A 315 -25.34 -3.38 -5.73
C PHE A 315 -24.18 -4.36 -5.50
N PRO A 316 -23.05 -3.92 -4.91
CA PRO A 316 -21.93 -4.80 -4.62
C PRO A 316 -22.35 -5.92 -3.66
N SER A 317 -21.67 -7.07 -3.73
CA SER A 317 -21.93 -8.15 -2.78
C SER A 317 -21.67 -7.70 -1.34
N GLU A 318 -22.40 -8.28 -0.39
CA GLU A 318 -22.23 -7.98 1.03
C GLU A 318 -20.78 -8.22 1.47
N ASP A 319 -20.16 -9.32 1.02
CA ASP A 319 -18.77 -9.65 1.33
C ASP A 319 -17.79 -8.56 0.86
N LEU A 320 -18.03 -7.98 -0.33
CA LEU A 320 -17.22 -6.90 -0.88
C LEU A 320 -17.41 -5.58 -0.12
N LEU A 321 -18.64 -5.27 0.30
CA LEU A 321 -18.94 -4.09 1.12
C LEU A 321 -18.29 -4.18 2.51
N VAL A 322 -18.34 -5.36 3.13
CA VAL A 322 -17.68 -5.62 4.42
C VAL A 322 -16.17 -5.46 4.27
N ARG A 323 -15.56 -6.07 3.24
CA ARG A 323 -14.14 -5.87 2.91
C ARG A 323 -13.80 -4.40 2.76
N PHE A 324 -14.57 -3.65 1.97
CA PHE A 324 -14.34 -2.23 1.74
C PHE A 324 -14.41 -1.40 3.02
N ARG A 325 -15.36 -1.69 3.91
CA ARG A 325 -15.48 -1.02 5.21
C ARG A 325 -14.27 -1.28 6.11
N ILE A 326 -13.78 -2.52 6.16
CA ILE A 326 -12.57 -2.88 6.91
C ILE A 326 -11.37 -2.07 6.40
N GLU A 327 -11.19 -1.97 5.09
CA GLU A 327 -10.07 -1.20 4.53
C GLU A 327 -10.19 0.31 4.80
N LYS A 328 -11.41 0.85 4.75
CA LYS A 328 -11.66 2.25 5.11
C LYS A 328 -11.29 2.53 6.58
N PHE A 329 -11.55 1.58 7.47
CA PHE A 329 -11.09 1.66 8.86
C PHE A 329 -9.54 1.63 8.95
N CYS A 330 -8.86 0.74 8.21
CA CYS A 330 -7.39 0.72 8.16
C CYS A 330 -6.80 2.06 7.69
N ASP A 331 -7.40 2.70 6.69
CA ASP A 331 -7.02 4.04 6.26
C ASP A 331 -7.27 5.09 7.35
N HIS A 332 -8.43 5.01 8.02
CA HIS A 332 -8.76 5.93 9.12
C HIS A 332 -7.75 5.83 10.27
N VAL A 333 -7.40 4.61 10.71
CA VAL A 333 -6.33 4.36 11.69
C VAL A 333 -5.01 4.98 11.23
N THR A 334 -4.63 4.76 9.98
CA THR A 334 -3.37 5.28 9.43
C THR A 334 -3.35 6.81 9.44
N ARG A 335 -4.40 7.45 8.92
CA ARG A 335 -4.47 8.92 8.82
C ARG A 335 -4.54 9.61 10.18
N THR A 336 -5.16 8.99 11.18
CA THR A 336 -5.34 9.59 12.51
C THR A 336 -4.15 9.33 13.43
N VAL A 337 -3.63 8.10 13.47
CA VAL A 337 -2.57 7.72 14.41
C VAL A 337 -1.17 8.07 13.88
N TYR A 338 -0.92 7.87 12.58
CA TYR A 338 0.43 8.00 12.01
C TYR A 338 0.72 9.39 11.44
N ASN A 339 -0.21 10.00 10.70
CA ASN A 339 0.03 11.30 10.03
C ASN A 339 -0.01 12.50 10.98
N THR A 340 -0.29 12.29 12.26
CA THR A 340 -0.25 13.33 13.29
C THR A 340 1.21 13.63 13.67
N ARG A 341 1.64 14.88 13.47
CA ARG A 341 3.03 15.35 13.72
C ARG A 341 3.52 14.86 15.09
N PRO A 342 4.66 14.14 15.17
CA PRO A 342 5.28 13.86 16.45
C PRO A 342 5.84 15.19 16.99
N GLU A 343 5.18 15.76 18.00
CA GLU A 343 5.80 16.83 18.79
C GLU A 343 6.92 16.20 19.64
N ALA A 344 8.05 16.91 19.73
CA ALA A 344 9.30 16.41 20.29
C ALA A 344 9.25 16.07 21.80
N ALA A 345 8.12 16.28 22.47
CA ALA A 345 8.00 16.11 23.91
C ALA A 345 7.01 15.03 24.37
N ASP A 346 6.07 14.53 23.57
CA ASP A 346 5.25 13.38 24.00
C ASP A 346 4.50 12.73 22.82
N PHE A 347 4.80 11.46 22.54
CA PHE A 347 3.96 10.65 21.64
C PHE A 347 2.63 10.24 22.30
N ILE A 348 2.40 10.64 23.55
CA ILE A 348 1.17 10.39 24.32
C ILE A 348 0.64 11.73 24.80
N SER A 349 0.22 12.60 23.87
CA SER A 349 -0.77 13.60 24.24
C SER A 349 -2.06 12.87 24.65
N THR A 350 -2.79 13.39 25.64
CA THR A 350 -4.12 12.87 26.02
C THR A 350 -5.04 12.73 24.79
N GLU A 351 -4.87 13.61 23.81
CA GLU A 351 -5.52 13.57 22.50
C GLU A 351 -5.27 12.26 21.73
N LYS A 352 -4.02 11.75 21.70
CA LYS A 352 -3.72 10.47 21.02
C LYS A 352 -4.35 9.27 21.71
N LEU A 353 -4.43 9.27 23.04
CA LEU A 353 -5.14 8.22 23.78
C LEU A 353 -6.65 8.25 23.47
N MET A 354 -7.24 9.43 23.40
CA MET A 354 -8.64 9.61 23.01
C MET A 354 -8.89 9.14 21.56
N ILE A 355 -7.98 9.43 20.64
CA ILE A 355 -8.05 8.95 19.25
C ILE A 355 -8.01 7.42 19.22
N VAL A 356 -7.07 6.80 19.95
CA VAL A 356 -6.98 5.33 20.01
C VAL A 356 -8.26 4.74 20.61
N GLN A 357 -8.82 5.31 21.68
CA GLN A 357 -10.09 4.87 22.26
C GLN A 357 -11.27 5.01 21.29
N LEU A 358 -11.32 6.08 20.50
CA LEU A 358 -12.35 6.27 19.48
C LEU A 358 -12.28 5.17 18.41
N LEU A 359 -11.05 4.86 17.95
CA LEU A 359 -10.82 3.79 16.96
C LEU A 359 -11.11 2.40 17.54
N GLU A 360 -10.81 2.17 18.82
CA GLU A 360 -11.20 0.95 19.55
C GLU A 360 -12.73 0.79 19.53
N ASN A 361 -13.48 1.83 19.88
CA ASN A 361 -14.95 1.82 19.87
C ASN A 361 -15.51 1.61 18.46
N GLU A 362 -14.91 2.23 17.43
CA GLU A 362 -15.31 2.02 16.04
C GLU A 362 -15.13 0.55 15.61
N LEU A 363 -14.01 -0.06 15.98
CA LEU A 363 -13.74 -1.48 15.72
C LEU A 363 -14.75 -2.38 16.43
N GLU A 364 -15.02 -2.15 17.71
CA GLU A 364 -16.02 -2.91 18.48
C GLU A 364 -17.42 -2.78 17.87
N ASN A 365 -17.81 -1.58 17.42
CA ASN A 365 -19.07 -1.37 16.71
C ASN A 365 -19.12 -2.16 15.39
N MET A 366 -18.03 -2.20 14.63
CA MET A 366 -17.97 -3.04 13.42
C MET A 366 -18.10 -4.53 13.75
N GLU A 367 -17.42 -5.01 14.80
CA GLU A 367 -17.50 -6.41 15.22
C GLU A 367 -18.92 -6.82 15.64
N THR A 368 -19.59 -5.97 16.40
CA THR A 368 -20.97 -6.21 16.85
C THR A 368 -21.96 -6.20 15.69
N GLU A 369 -21.83 -5.26 14.75
CA GLU A 369 -22.70 -5.16 13.58
C GLU A 369 -22.53 -6.33 12.61
N LEU A 370 -21.28 -6.72 12.33
CA LEU A 370 -20.98 -7.83 11.42
C LEU A 370 -21.32 -9.19 12.05
N GLY A 371 -21.20 -9.29 13.39
CA GLY A 371 -21.66 -10.41 14.18
C GLY A 371 -21.13 -11.77 13.68
N ARG A 372 -22.03 -12.76 13.61
CA ARG A 372 -21.71 -14.12 13.14
C ARG A 372 -21.80 -14.30 11.62
N ASN A 373 -22.30 -13.31 10.90
CA ASN A 373 -22.57 -13.42 9.46
C ASN A 373 -21.34 -13.10 8.60
N ILE A 374 -20.28 -12.57 9.22
CA ILE A 374 -19.02 -12.28 8.54
C ILE A 374 -18.38 -13.56 7.97
N SER A 375 -17.99 -13.50 6.68
CA SER A 375 -17.26 -14.61 6.04
C SER A 375 -15.92 -14.87 6.73
N ARG A 376 -15.41 -16.11 6.64
CA ARG A 376 -14.12 -16.48 7.25
C ARG A 376 -12.96 -15.59 6.75
N ILE A 377 -12.98 -15.24 5.46
CA ILE A 377 -11.97 -14.37 4.85
C ILE A 377 -12.13 -12.94 5.39
N ASN A 378 -13.35 -12.39 5.45
CA ASN A 378 -13.56 -11.06 6.03
C ASN A 378 -13.19 -10.99 7.51
N LYS A 379 -13.48 -12.04 8.28
CA LYS A 379 -13.08 -12.15 9.69
C LYS A 379 -11.56 -12.14 9.86
N THR A 380 -10.82 -12.82 8.99
CA THR A 380 -9.35 -12.83 9.01
C THR A 380 -8.79 -11.43 8.82
N TYR A 381 -9.31 -10.67 7.86
CA TYR A 381 -8.86 -9.30 7.62
C TYR A 381 -9.35 -8.31 8.67
N LEU A 382 -10.53 -8.51 9.27
CA LEU A 382 -10.99 -7.70 10.41
C LEU A 382 -10.01 -7.86 11.59
N ARG A 383 -9.55 -9.08 11.86
CA ARG A 383 -8.46 -9.32 12.82
C ARG A 383 -7.12 -8.72 12.37
N GLY A 384 -6.86 -8.68 11.06
CA GLY A 384 -5.72 -7.96 10.49
C GLY A 384 -5.79 -6.44 10.75
N ALA A 385 -6.98 -5.85 10.63
CA ALA A 385 -7.22 -4.44 10.91
C ALA A 385 -7.10 -4.12 12.41
N GLU A 386 -7.57 -5.01 13.27
CA GLU A 386 -7.32 -4.94 14.71
C GLU A 386 -5.81 -4.96 15.00
N LEU A 387 -5.08 -5.93 14.43
CA LEU A 387 -3.64 -6.02 14.59
C LEU A 387 -2.93 -4.75 14.10
N HIS A 388 -3.33 -4.20 12.95
CA HIS A 388 -2.84 -2.94 12.41
C HIS A 388 -2.98 -1.79 13.41
N LEU A 389 -4.16 -1.64 14.03
CA LEU A 389 -4.40 -0.66 15.09
C LEU A 389 -3.51 -0.91 16.32
N ARG A 390 -3.44 -2.16 16.80
CA ARG A 390 -2.70 -2.50 18.02
C ARG A 390 -1.18 -2.32 17.88
N CYS A 391 -0.62 -2.56 16.69
CA CYS A 391 0.83 -2.45 16.44
C CYS A 391 1.38 -1.03 16.68
N PHE A 392 0.54 0.01 16.63
CA PHE A 392 0.95 1.37 16.96
C PHE A 392 1.40 1.55 18.41
N VAL A 393 1.12 0.59 19.30
CA VAL A 393 1.64 0.58 20.68
C VAL A 393 3.17 0.66 20.73
N PHE A 394 3.86 0.03 19.76
CA PHE A 394 5.32 0.07 19.69
C PHE A 394 5.89 1.47 19.36
N LEU A 395 5.07 2.37 18.82
CA LEU A 395 5.48 3.76 18.58
C LEU A 395 5.31 4.63 19.84
N GLY A 396 4.61 4.17 20.89
CA GLY A 396 4.47 4.93 22.14
C GLY A 396 5.78 5.01 22.91
N THR A 397 6.14 6.21 23.41
CA THR A 397 7.31 6.43 24.26
C THR A 397 7.13 5.85 25.67
N ASN A 398 5.92 5.96 26.23
CA ASN A 398 5.52 5.34 27.50
C ASN A 398 4.35 4.35 27.25
N ALA A 399 4.57 3.39 26.36
CA ALA A 399 3.56 2.39 26.04
C ALA A 399 3.12 1.64 27.31
N ARG A 400 1.82 1.75 27.65
CA ARG A 400 1.26 1.07 28.84
C ARG A 400 1.30 -0.44 28.64
N LYS A 401 1.59 -1.18 29.71
CA LYS A 401 1.56 -2.66 29.72
C LYS A 401 0.25 -3.22 29.16
N GLU A 402 -0.87 -2.58 29.50
CA GLU A 402 -2.21 -2.88 28.97
C GLU A 402 -2.25 -2.90 27.43
N GLY A 403 -1.56 -1.96 26.77
CA GLY A 403 -1.52 -1.89 25.30
C GLY A 403 -0.82 -3.10 24.69
N PHE A 404 0.24 -3.61 25.32
CA PHE A 404 0.91 -4.83 24.88
C PHE A 404 0.09 -6.09 25.13
N THR A 405 -0.69 -6.14 26.22
CA THR A 405 -1.67 -7.21 26.44
C THR A 405 -2.74 -7.21 25.35
N LYS A 406 -3.29 -6.04 24.99
CA LYS A 406 -4.25 -5.91 23.87
C LYS A 406 -3.62 -6.32 22.54
N LEU A 407 -2.36 -5.96 22.29
CA LEU A 407 -1.62 -6.41 21.09
C LEU A 407 -1.41 -7.92 21.08
N PHE A 408 -1.06 -8.54 22.22
CA PHE A 408 -0.93 -9.99 22.33
C PHE A 408 -2.25 -10.70 21.97
N VAL A 409 -3.38 -10.21 22.49
CA VAL A 409 -4.71 -10.75 22.16
C VAL A 409 -5.01 -10.60 20.67
N ALA A 410 -4.77 -9.43 20.08
CA ALA A 410 -5.00 -9.22 18.64
C ALA A 410 -4.12 -10.10 17.75
N ALA A 411 -2.82 -10.21 18.08
CA ALA A 411 -1.88 -11.05 17.33
C ALA A 411 -2.26 -12.54 17.41
N THR A 412 -2.62 -13.02 18.59
CA THR A 412 -3.02 -14.42 18.77
C THR A 412 -4.38 -14.73 18.13
N ALA A 413 -5.34 -13.80 18.19
CA ALA A 413 -6.64 -13.93 17.52
C ALA A 413 -6.48 -13.96 15.98
N PHE A 414 -5.63 -13.09 15.42
CA PHE A 414 -5.32 -13.10 13.99
C PHE A 414 -4.66 -14.42 13.56
N LEU A 415 -3.60 -14.86 14.25
CA LEU A 415 -2.91 -16.10 13.91
C LEU A 415 -3.80 -17.33 14.07
N SER A 416 -4.70 -17.35 15.05
CA SER A 416 -5.69 -18.43 15.17
C SER A 416 -6.58 -18.52 13.93
N GLN A 417 -7.04 -17.38 13.37
CA GLN A 417 -7.78 -17.38 12.09
C GLN A 417 -6.93 -17.85 10.91
N VAL A 418 -5.64 -17.50 10.88
CA VAL A 418 -4.69 -17.98 9.86
C VAL A 418 -4.52 -19.50 9.92
N LEU A 419 -4.39 -20.09 11.11
CA LEU A 419 -4.28 -21.53 11.29
C LEU A 419 -5.61 -22.26 10.97
N GLU A 420 -6.76 -21.62 11.22
CA GLU A 420 -8.05 -22.11 10.73
C GLU A 420 -8.14 -22.13 9.19
N LEU A 421 -7.44 -21.24 8.49
CA LEU A 421 -7.32 -21.27 7.02
C LEU A 421 -6.32 -22.35 6.55
N GLU A 422 -5.31 -22.66 7.35
CA GLU A 422 -4.38 -23.77 7.07
C GLU A 422 -5.10 -25.10 7.15
N THR A 423 -5.88 -25.33 8.21
CA THR A 423 -6.67 -26.56 8.38
C THR A 423 -7.74 -26.75 7.30
N SER A 424 -8.28 -25.66 6.73
CA SER A 424 -9.21 -25.74 5.58
C SER A 424 -8.53 -25.87 4.22
N GLY A 425 -7.19 -25.88 4.16
CA GLY A 425 -6.42 -25.93 2.91
C GLY A 425 -6.41 -24.62 2.11
N GLN A 426 -7.01 -23.55 2.63
CA GLN A 426 -7.16 -22.27 1.93
C GLN A 426 -5.92 -21.37 2.06
N ILE A 427 -5.05 -21.63 3.05
CA ILE A 427 -3.82 -20.83 3.28
C ILE A 427 -2.90 -20.78 2.05
N GLY A 428 -2.88 -21.85 1.24
CA GLY A 428 -2.10 -21.88 0.00
C GLY A 428 -2.52 -20.82 -1.02
N HIS A 429 -3.75 -20.31 -0.94
CA HIS A 429 -4.30 -19.29 -1.82
C HIS A 429 -4.41 -17.91 -1.16
N ALA A 430 -3.83 -17.76 0.05
CA ALA A 430 -3.86 -16.51 0.79
C ALA A 430 -3.25 -15.35 -0.01
N THR A 431 -3.82 -14.16 0.20
CA THR A 431 -3.33 -12.93 -0.42
C THR A 431 -2.02 -12.48 0.21
N ASN A 432 -1.28 -11.62 -0.49
CA ASN A 432 -0.06 -11.04 0.03
C ASN A 432 -0.29 -10.23 1.32
N TYR A 433 -1.47 -9.63 1.50
CA TYR A 433 -1.82 -8.94 2.73
C TYR A 433 -1.85 -9.90 3.93
N ILE A 434 -2.52 -11.06 3.81
CA ILE A 434 -2.57 -12.06 4.88
C ILE A 434 -1.16 -12.54 5.22
N LEU A 435 -0.33 -12.79 4.22
CA LEU A 435 1.09 -13.13 4.40
C LEU A 435 1.81 -12.04 5.22
N GLN A 436 1.70 -10.77 4.83
CA GLN A 436 2.37 -9.65 5.51
C GLN A 436 1.87 -9.45 6.94
N MET A 437 0.58 -9.60 7.19
CA MET A 437 0.01 -9.52 8.54
C MET A 437 0.40 -10.73 9.40
N THR A 438 0.59 -11.92 8.80
CA THR A 438 1.12 -13.12 9.49
C THR A 438 2.56 -12.89 9.94
N VAL A 439 3.38 -12.32 9.06
CA VAL A 439 4.74 -11.89 9.41
C VAL A 439 4.70 -10.86 10.54
N SER A 440 3.86 -9.83 10.42
CA SER A 440 3.68 -8.79 11.43
C SER A 440 3.30 -9.36 12.80
N ALA A 441 2.34 -10.28 12.85
CA ALA A 441 1.90 -10.96 14.07
C ALA A 441 3.02 -11.82 14.68
N ALA A 442 3.73 -12.59 13.86
CA ALA A 442 4.84 -13.43 14.33
C ALA A 442 5.97 -12.59 14.95
N PHE A 443 6.34 -11.48 14.31
CA PHE A 443 7.32 -10.54 14.87
C PHE A 443 6.81 -9.84 16.14
N ALA A 444 5.52 -9.48 16.21
CA ALA A 444 4.94 -8.92 17.42
C ALA A 444 5.00 -9.93 18.58
N LEU A 445 4.63 -11.20 18.35
CA LEU A 445 4.75 -12.26 19.36
C LEU A 445 6.20 -12.51 19.76
N LEU A 446 7.13 -12.57 18.82
CA LEU A 446 8.57 -12.71 19.12
C LEU A 446 9.03 -11.63 20.09
N LYS A 447 8.73 -10.35 19.80
CA LYS A 447 9.10 -9.23 20.67
C LYS A 447 8.44 -9.33 22.04
N ILE A 448 7.14 -9.63 22.11
CA ILE A 448 6.41 -9.69 23.38
C ILE A 448 6.89 -10.86 24.24
N LEU A 449 6.99 -12.07 23.67
CA LEU A 449 7.36 -13.30 24.38
C LEU A 449 8.81 -13.29 24.87
N LYS A 450 9.71 -12.59 24.16
CA LYS A 450 11.10 -12.42 24.57
C LYS A 450 11.34 -11.15 25.41
N SER A 451 10.29 -10.40 25.76
CA SER A 451 10.38 -9.23 26.66
C SER A 451 9.91 -9.55 28.08
N ARG A 452 10.09 -8.60 29.01
CA ARG A 452 9.56 -8.70 30.39
C ARG A 452 8.03 -8.81 30.48
N ILE A 453 7.31 -8.47 29.41
CA ILE A 453 5.83 -8.56 29.34
C ILE A 453 5.37 -10.03 29.35
N ARG A 454 6.26 -10.99 29.01
CA ARG A 454 5.96 -12.44 29.01
C ARG A 454 5.32 -12.96 30.29
N HIS A 455 5.59 -12.34 31.44
CA HIS A 455 5.05 -12.75 32.75
C HIS A 455 3.57 -12.40 32.94
N GLN A 456 2.98 -11.60 32.04
CA GLN A 456 1.60 -11.12 32.13
C GLN A 456 0.69 -11.71 31.05
N ILE A 457 1.22 -12.60 30.23
CA ILE A 457 0.53 -13.21 29.09
C ILE A 457 0.70 -14.72 29.13
N ASP A 458 -0.13 -15.42 28.36
CA ASP A 458 0.02 -16.86 28.16
C ASP A 458 1.20 -17.14 27.21
N PHE A 459 2.37 -17.40 27.80
CA PHE A 459 3.59 -17.66 27.05
C PHE A 459 3.50 -18.90 26.16
N GLU A 460 2.91 -19.99 26.67
CA GLU A 460 2.85 -21.26 25.94
C GLU A 460 1.88 -21.17 24.75
N TYR A 461 0.73 -20.52 24.93
CA TYR A 461 -0.19 -20.27 23.84
C TYR A 461 0.42 -19.36 22.77
N GLY A 462 1.11 -18.29 23.19
CA GLY A 462 1.83 -17.41 22.27
C GLY A 462 2.92 -18.14 21.48
N LYS A 463 3.71 -18.99 22.15
CA LYS A 463 4.76 -19.80 21.53
C LYS A 463 4.18 -20.83 20.54
N LEU A 464 3.07 -21.47 20.89
CA LEU A 464 2.36 -22.39 19.99
C LEU A 464 1.95 -21.68 18.69
N LEU A 465 1.31 -20.51 18.81
CA LEU A 465 0.87 -19.74 17.65
C LEU A 465 2.03 -19.16 16.84
N PHE A 466 3.13 -18.77 17.49
CA PHE A 466 4.36 -18.34 16.81
C PHE A 466 4.93 -19.46 15.93
N ASN A 467 5.03 -20.68 16.46
CA ASN A 467 5.48 -21.85 15.67
C ASN A 467 4.49 -22.21 14.56
N GLY A 468 3.18 -22.11 14.85
CA GLY A 468 2.13 -22.26 13.84
C GLY A 468 2.28 -21.25 12.70
N ALA A 469 2.59 -19.99 13.00
CA ALA A 469 2.83 -18.96 12.00
C ALA A 469 4.00 -19.31 11.07
N ILE A 470 5.10 -19.87 11.61
CA ILE A 470 6.24 -20.35 10.80
C ILE A 470 5.79 -21.46 9.84
N SER A 471 4.97 -22.42 10.30
CA SER A 471 4.38 -23.45 9.43
C SER A 471 3.50 -22.84 8.33
N ALA A 472 2.59 -21.94 8.71
CA ALA A 472 1.68 -21.27 7.78
C ALA A 472 2.46 -20.49 6.70
N LEU A 473 3.53 -19.77 7.06
CA LEU A 473 4.39 -19.07 6.11
C LEU A 473 4.99 -20.02 5.08
N ARG A 474 5.52 -21.18 5.51
CA ARG A 474 6.03 -22.21 4.59
C ARG A 474 4.95 -22.74 3.65
N ARG A 475 3.71 -22.91 4.13
CA ARG A 475 2.57 -23.32 3.30
C ARG A 475 2.14 -22.27 2.27
N THR A 476 2.33 -20.98 2.57
CA THR A 476 2.04 -19.89 1.61
C THR A 476 3.08 -19.79 0.49
N SER A 477 4.28 -20.33 0.67
CA SER A 477 5.34 -20.38 -0.35
C SER A 477 4.83 -21.04 -1.64
N VAL A 478 5.22 -20.46 -2.78
CA VAL A 478 4.87 -20.91 -4.13
C VAL A 478 6.09 -21.50 -4.83
N MET A 479 7.27 -20.94 -4.58
CA MET A 479 8.54 -21.38 -5.17
C MET A 479 9.55 -21.70 -4.07
N ARG A 480 10.45 -22.66 -4.34
CA ARG A 480 11.52 -22.98 -3.39
C ARG A 480 12.36 -21.74 -3.08
N ARG A 481 12.64 -21.49 -1.79
CA ARG A 481 13.43 -20.34 -1.33
C ARG A 481 12.85 -18.99 -1.74
N ASP A 482 11.54 -18.92 -2.00
CA ASP A 482 10.87 -17.64 -2.15
C ASP A 482 10.77 -16.90 -0.81
N ARG A 483 10.25 -15.67 -0.87
CA ARG A 483 10.20 -14.79 0.29
C ARG A 483 9.47 -15.39 1.52
N PRO A 484 8.25 -15.96 1.42
CA PRO A 484 7.59 -16.60 2.56
C PRO A 484 8.43 -17.69 3.24
N ASP A 485 9.07 -18.56 2.44
CA ASP A 485 9.93 -19.65 2.92
C ASP A 485 11.15 -19.10 3.68
N ARG A 486 11.84 -18.12 3.08
CA ARG A 486 12.98 -17.44 3.72
C ARG A 486 12.58 -16.71 5.01
N LEU A 487 11.41 -16.06 5.05
CA LEU A 487 10.90 -15.37 6.24
C LEU A 487 10.62 -16.34 7.39
N ALA A 488 10.12 -17.55 7.08
CA ALA A 488 9.91 -18.60 8.07
C ALA A 488 11.24 -19.04 8.70
N ASP A 489 12.29 -19.20 7.89
CA ASP A 489 13.63 -19.53 8.38
C ASP A 489 14.23 -18.42 9.25
N VAL A 490 14.07 -17.15 8.85
CA VAL A 490 14.51 -16.00 9.65
C VAL A 490 13.84 -15.98 11.02
N LEU A 491 12.52 -16.16 11.07
CA LEU A 491 11.76 -16.18 12.33
C LEU A 491 12.20 -17.33 13.25
N ALA A 492 12.41 -18.53 12.68
CA ALA A 492 12.91 -19.68 13.44
C ALA A 492 14.32 -19.43 14.00
N GLN A 493 15.21 -18.84 13.21
CA GLN A 493 16.56 -18.50 13.65
C GLN A 493 16.56 -17.43 14.75
N MET A 494 15.77 -16.37 14.60
CA MET A 494 15.65 -15.32 15.62
C MET A 494 15.14 -15.87 16.95
N TRP A 495 14.20 -16.81 16.90
CA TRP A 495 13.65 -17.46 18.09
C TRP A 495 14.69 -18.30 18.86
N ASN A 496 15.61 -18.93 18.14
CA ASN A 496 16.66 -19.79 18.72
C ASN A 496 17.93 -19.02 19.10
N ALA A 497 18.27 -17.96 18.37
CA ALA A 497 19.43 -17.10 18.65
C ALA A 497 19.30 -16.33 19.98
N THR A 498 18.13 -16.35 20.62
CA THR A 498 17.86 -15.62 21.86
C THR A 498 18.46 -16.27 23.11
N ASP A 499 18.86 -17.54 23.03
CA ASP A 499 19.34 -18.28 24.21
C ASP A 499 20.87 -18.12 24.43
N THR A 500 21.57 -17.44 23.51
CA THR A 500 23.01 -17.20 23.55
C THR A 500 23.32 -15.69 23.56
N ALA A 501 23.44 -15.14 24.77
CA ALA A 501 23.98 -13.81 25.10
C ALA A 501 23.37 -12.55 24.40
N SER A 502 22.71 -11.71 25.21
CA SER A 502 22.35 -10.30 24.93
C SER A 502 21.39 -10.07 23.75
N TRP A 503 20.13 -10.49 23.92
CA TRP A 503 19.07 -9.92 23.09
C TRP A 503 18.72 -8.49 23.54
N PRO A 504 18.51 -7.55 22.62
CA PRO A 504 18.42 -6.12 22.92
C PRO A 504 17.13 -5.72 23.67
N PHE A 505 16.22 -6.67 23.91
CA PHE A 505 14.98 -6.46 24.68
C PHE A 505 15.03 -7.03 26.10
N ASP A 506 16.12 -7.70 26.50
CA ASP A 506 16.22 -8.31 27.84
C ASP A 506 16.47 -7.22 28.91
N GLU A 507 17.14 -6.12 28.54
CA GLU A 507 17.43 -5.00 29.43
C GLU A 507 16.39 -3.86 29.39
N GLU A 508 15.67 -3.65 28.28
CA GLU A 508 14.67 -2.57 28.15
C GLU A 508 13.32 -2.94 28.82
N GLU A 509 12.78 -2.07 29.70
CA GLU A 509 11.45 -2.27 30.31
C GLU A 509 10.30 -2.24 29.30
N THR A 510 10.47 -1.55 28.17
CA THR A 510 9.52 -1.50 27.05
C THR A 510 10.29 -1.53 25.73
N PRO A 511 9.88 -2.34 24.74
CA PRO A 511 10.58 -2.45 23.46
C PRO A 511 10.37 -1.17 22.64
N GLN A 512 11.31 -0.23 22.72
CA GLN A 512 11.22 1.00 21.94
C GLN A 512 11.70 0.75 20.49
N LEU A 513 11.06 1.40 19.51
CA LEU A 513 11.48 1.29 18.11
C LEU A 513 12.44 2.41 17.70
N LYS A 514 13.53 2.04 17.03
CA LYS A 514 14.40 2.99 16.31
C LYS A 514 13.83 3.29 14.92
N ILE A 515 13.39 2.25 14.19
CA ILE A 515 12.67 2.43 12.93
C ILE A 515 11.20 2.73 13.25
N ARG A 516 10.76 3.96 12.96
CA ARG A 516 9.42 4.46 13.35
C ARG A 516 8.56 4.94 12.18
N CYS A 517 9.14 4.99 10.99
CA CYS A 517 8.52 5.61 9.80
C CYS A 517 7.87 4.60 8.85
N ARG A 518 7.41 3.45 9.37
CA ARG A 518 6.78 2.37 8.58
C ARG A 518 5.41 1.98 9.12
N MET A 519 4.70 2.94 9.73
CA MET A 519 3.36 2.75 10.30
C MET A 519 3.31 1.54 11.26
N SER A 520 2.27 0.72 11.19
CA SER A 520 2.11 -0.53 11.97
C SER A 520 3.15 -1.60 11.67
N MET A 521 3.89 -1.51 10.56
CA MET A 521 4.95 -2.47 10.21
C MET A 521 6.31 -2.06 10.77
N SER A 522 6.41 -0.91 11.44
CA SER A 522 7.66 -0.39 12.01
C SER A 522 8.37 -1.40 12.92
N HIS A 523 7.63 -2.18 13.72
CA HIS A 523 8.23 -3.17 14.60
C HIS A 523 8.89 -4.33 13.85
N VAL A 524 8.37 -4.72 12.68
CA VAL A 524 8.95 -5.78 11.84
C VAL A 524 10.32 -5.31 11.33
N PHE A 525 10.34 -4.15 10.68
CA PHE A 525 11.57 -3.59 10.12
C PHE A 525 12.62 -3.30 11.21
N ASP A 526 12.21 -2.74 12.35
CA ASP A 526 13.09 -2.49 13.51
C ASP A 526 13.72 -3.78 14.04
N THR A 527 12.94 -4.86 14.19
CA THR A 527 13.43 -6.13 14.74
C THR A 527 14.46 -6.78 13.83
N VAL A 528 14.17 -6.80 12.52
CA VAL A 528 15.11 -7.33 11.52
C VAL A 528 16.40 -6.51 11.49
N TRP A 529 16.27 -5.17 11.52
CA TRP A 529 17.41 -4.27 11.51
C TRP A 529 18.31 -4.48 12.74
N ARG A 530 17.73 -4.56 13.95
CA ARG A 530 18.48 -4.80 15.20
C ARG A 530 19.21 -6.14 15.16
N TRP A 531 18.52 -7.20 14.74
CA TRP A 531 19.08 -8.55 14.67
C TRP A 531 20.29 -8.62 13.72
N ARG A 532 20.20 -7.98 12.55
CA ARG A 532 21.31 -7.94 11.58
C ARG A 532 22.54 -7.24 12.14
N HIS A 533 22.37 -6.11 12.83
CA HIS A 533 23.50 -5.39 13.45
C HIS A 533 24.24 -6.25 14.47
N GLN A 534 23.51 -7.05 15.24
CA GLN A 534 24.12 -7.98 16.20
C GLN A 534 24.79 -9.17 15.51
N PHE A 535 24.20 -9.75 14.46
CA PHE A 535 24.81 -10.84 13.70
C PHE A 535 26.14 -10.40 13.05
N ARG A 536 26.19 -9.19 12.48
CA ARG A 536 27.43 -8.60 11.93
C ARG A 536 28.45 -8.32 13.02
N ALA A 537 28.03 -7.77 14.16
CA ALA A 537 28.92 -7.53 15.29
C ALA A 537 29.50 -8.85 15.85
N GLY A 538 28.70 -9.92 15.92
CA GLY A 538 29.12 -11.25 16.36
C GLY A 538 30.12 -11.91 15.41
N MET A 539 29.94 -11.76 14.09
CA MET A 539 30.92 -12.23 13.09
C MET A 539 32.25 -11.46 13.19
N ASN A 540 32.19 -10.15 13.39
CA ASN A 540 33.39 -9.33 13.57
C ASN A 540 34.12 -9.65 14.90
N ALA A 541 33.38 -9.92 15.97
CA ALA A 541 33.96 -10.31 17.27
C ALA A 541 34.61 -11.71 17.23
N ASN A 542 33.96 -12.68 16.58
CA ASN A 542 34.50 -14.04 16.43
C ASN A 542 35.67 -14.09 15.42
N GLY A 543 35.69 -13.22 14.40
CA GLY A 543 36.82 -13.07 13.49
C GLY A 543 38.07 -12.51 14.16
N VAL A 544 37.90 -11.61 15.13
CA VAL A 544 39.03 -11.06 15.93
C VAL A 544 39.56 -12.09 16.93
N GLN A 545 38.70 -12.92 17.54
CA GLN A 545 39.14 -13.99 18.44
C GLN A 545 39.92 -15.10 17.73
N CYS A 546 39.57 -15.42 16.47
CA CYS A 546 40.31 -16.39 15.67
C CYS A 546 41.69 -15.87 15.21
N ALA A 547 41.82 -14.55 15.00
CA ALA A 547 43.09 -13.91 14.66
C ALA A 547 44.08 -13.84 15.84
N THR A 548 43.59 -13.85 17.09
CA THR A 548 44.46 -13.86 18.29
C THR A 548 44.91 -15.26 18.75
N ALA A 549 44.38 -16.33 18.14
CA ALA A 549 44.71 -17.72 18.50
C ALA A 549 45.76 -18.37 17.56
N ALA A 550 46.21 -17.68 16.51
CA ALA A 550 47.28 -18.16 15.64
C ALA A 550 48.65 -17.72 16.16
N LYS A 551 49.20 -18.47 17.13
CA LYS A 551 50.67 -18.51 17.33
C LYS A 551 51.27 -19.51 16.33
N PRO A 552 52.46 -19.25 15.74
CA PRO A 552 53.07 -20.16 14.79
C PRO A 552 53.60 -21.43 15.48
N ASN A 553 53.43 -22.57 14.82
CA ASN A 553 53.90 -23.90 15.20
C ASN A 553 55.41 -23.96 15.52
N GLU A 554 55.75 -24.78 16.51
CA GLU A 554 56.96 -25.61 16.49
C GLU A 554 56.57 -27.09 16.60
N GLU A 555 57.29 -27.93 15.86
CA GLU A 555 57.00 -29.31 15.49
C GLU A 555 57.29 -30.34 16.61
N GLY A 556 56.62 -31.50 16.58
CA GLY A 556 57.10 -32.69 17.27
C GLY A 556 56.11 -33.86 17.47
N GLY A 557 56.08 -34.81 16.53
CA GLY A 557 56.21 -36.26 16.81
C GLY A 557 55.07 -37.10 17.43
N THR A 558 54.41 -37.90 16.57
CA THR A 558 54.15 -39.37 16.65
C THR A 558 53.24 -40.04 17.73
N ARG A 559 52.29 -40.84 17.20
CA ARG A 559 51.85 -42.23 17.58
C ARG A 559 50.79 -42.49 18.69
N GLY A 560 49.60 -42.95 18.24
CA GLY A 560 49.00 -44.27 18.51
C GLY A 560 48.18 -44.54 19.81
N GLY A 561 46.99 -45.14 19.66
CA GLY A 561 46.33 -45.92 20.73
C GLY A 561 44.79 -46.05 20.65
N GLN A 562 44.29 -47.25 20.36
CA GLN A 562 42.89 -47.73 20.48
C GLN A 562 42.54 -48.16 21.91
N SER A 563 41.25 -48.11 22.28
CA SER A 563 40.49 -49.11 23.09
C SER A 563 39.11 -48.52 23.46
N ASP A 564 37.98 -48.99 22.92
CA ASP A 564 37.13 -50.14 23.33
C ASP A 564 36.07 -49.81 24.42
N GLY A 565 34.81 -50.19 24.14
CA GLY A 565 33.58 -49.92 24.92
C GLY A 565 33.39 -50.77 26.19
N PRO A 566 32.18 -50.86 26.78
CA PRO A 566 31.00 -51.46 26.12
C PRO A 566 29.62 -50.83 26.40
N LEU A 567 28.66 -51.28 25.58
CA LEU A 567 27.22 -51.05 25.58
C LEU A 567 26.48 -51.66 26.79
N MET A 568 25.40 -51.00 27.22
CA MET A 568 24.12 -51.66 27.48
C MET A 568 22.92 -50.73 27.22
N ASP A 569 21.94 -51.27 26.50
CA ASP A 569 20.71 -50.70 25.96
C ASP A 569 19.66 -50.30 27.02
N SER A 570 18.91 -49.22 26.74
CA SER A 570 17.44 -49.25 26.70
C SER A 570 16.81 -47.93 26.20
N LEU A 571 16.39 -47.97 24.93
CA LEU A 571 15.11 -47.49 24.39
C LEU A 571 14.56 -46.11 24.85
N PHE A 572 14.76 -45.05 24.06
CA PHE A 572 13.74 -44.04 23.77
C PHE A 572 13.98 -43.34 22.41
N MET A 573 12.97 -43.45 21.54
CA MET A 573 12.62 -42.67 20.32
C MET A 573 13.69 -41.80 19.61
N CYS A 574 13.94 -42.13 18.34
CA CYS A 574 14.75 -41.35 17.39
C CYS A 574 14.22 -39.91 17.17
N PRO A 575 15.10 -38.89 17.15
CA PRO A 575 14.79 -37.59 16.56
C PRO A 575 14.79 -37.69 15.01
N PRO A 576 14.03 -36.83 14.29
CA PRO A 576 14.13 -36.76 12.84
C PRO A 576 15.54 -36.29 12.46
N GLN A 577 16.16 -37.00 11.54
CA GLN A 577 17.52 -36.75 11.08
C GLN A 577 17.66 -35.32 10.57
N VAL A 578 18.44 -34.53 11.30
CA VAL A 578 19.01 -33.28 10.79
C VAL A 578 20.01 -33.70 9.73
N ASN A 579 19.69 -33.42 8.47
CA ASN A 579 20.61 -33.65 7.36
C ASN A 579 21.83 -32.73 7.59
N GLU A 580 22.99 -33.31 7.88
CA GLU A 580 24.29 -32.64 7.90
C GLU A 580 24.61 -32.13 6.49
N GLY A 581 24.05 -30.96 6.18
CA GLY A 581 24.15 -30.32 4.87
C GLY A 581 23.48 -28.96 4.81
N THR A 582 22.96 -28.43 5.92
CA THR A 582 22.48 -27.05 5.98
C THR A 582 23.70 -26.13 6.11
N ALA A 583 24.26 -25.72 4.98
CA ALA A 583 25.16 -24.59 4.94
C ALA A 583 24.48 -23.40 5.63
N MET A 584 25.16 -22.81 6.62
CA MET A 584 24.78 -21.53 7.21
C MET A 584 24.56 -20.52 6.08
N PRO A 585 23.42 -19.81 6.01
CA PRO A 585 23.25 -18.80 4.99
C PRO A 585 24.30 -17.71 5.21
N THR A 586 25.06 -17.39 4.18
CA THR A 586 26.04 -16.29 4.19
C THR A 586 25.33 -14.92 4.25
N ASP A 587 26.00 -13.84 4.69
CA ASP A 587 25.48 -12.45 4.83
C ASP A 587 24.68 -11.96 3.58
N GLY A 588 24.90 -12.57 2.41
CA GLY A 588 24.15 -12.32 1.16
C GLY A 588 22.66 -12.69 1.20
N ASP A 589 22.28 -13.85 1.78
CA ASP A 589 20.88 -14.33 1.74
C ASP A 589 19.93 -13.46 2.58
N PHE A 590 20.43 -12.85 3.65
CA PHE A 590 19.66 -11.99 4.56
C PHE A 590 19.61 -10.54 4.09
N SER A 591 20.71 -10.03 3.50
CA SER A 591 20.73 -8.68 2.92
C SER A 591 19.58 -8.55 1.93
N GLU A 592 19.48 -9.51 1.01
CA GLU A 592 18.47 -9.57 -0.03
C GLU A 592 17.00 -9.50 0.46
N ILE A 593 16.64 -10.18 1.56
CA ILE A 593 15.23 -10.30 1.99
C ILE A 593 14.66 -8.94 2.46
N PHE A 594 15.46 -8.08 3.10
CA PHE A 594 15.00 -6.80 3.70
C PHE A 594 15.80 -5.57 3.22
N ASP A 595 16.52 -5.73 2.12
CA ASP A 595 17.55 -4.83 1.61
C ASP A 595 17.07 -3.39 1.31
N SER A 596 15.76 -3.16 1.25
CA SER A 596 15.16 -1.81 1.17
C SER A 596 15.42 -0.95 2.42
N LEU A 597 15.99 -1.52 3.48
CA LEU A 597 16.51 -0.81 4.65
C LEU A 597 17.99 -0.40 4.54
N VAL A 598 18.78 -1.07 3.67
CA VAL A 598 20.24 -0.92 3.62
C VAL A 598 20.66 0.47 3.12
N LEU A 599 19.97 1.01 2.12
CA LEU A 599 20.31 2.32 1.55
C LEU A 599 19.94 3.52 2.44
N VAL A 600 19.10 3.34 3.47
CA VAL A 600 18.58 4.47 4.26
C VAL A 600 19.33 4.68 5.58
N PHE A 601 20.00 3.64 6.09
CA PHE A 601 20.53 3.66 7.46
C PHE A 601 22.02 3.32 7.59
N ASP A 602 22.73 2.97 6.51
CA ASP A 602 24.20 2.87 6.54
C ASP A 602 24.88 4.25 6.62
N ASP A 603 24.18 5.33 6.22
CA ASP A 603 24.72 6.71 6.16
C ASP A 603 24.23 7.64 7.30
N VAL A 604 23.49 7.14 8.29
CA VAL A 604 23.07 7.98 9.44
C VAL A 604 24.11 7.85 10.55
N PRO A 605 25.00 8.83 10.76
CA PRO A 605 25.88 8.81 11.92
C PRO A 605 25.04 8.81 13.20
N ASP A 606 25.41 7.99 14.17
CA ASP A 606 24.75 7.83 15.48
C ASP A 606 24.45 9.17 16.19
N ALA A 607 25.15 10.25 15.81
CA ALA A 607 24.99 11.60 16.31
C ALA A 607 23.67 12.31 15.92
N MET A 608 22.91 11.83 14.93
CA MET A 608 21.65 12.48 14.49
C MET A 608 20.40 11.94 15.21
N VAL A 609 20.53 10.91 16.06
CA VAL A 609 19.38 10.17 16.63
C VAL A 609 18.97 10.67 18.02
N ASN A 610 19.80 11.45 18.70
CA ASN A 610 19.45 12.08 19.97
C ASN A 610 19.40 13.60 19.80
N PRO A 611 18.26 14.29 20.02
CA PRO A 611 18.34 15.70 20.32
C PRO A 611 19.14 15.86 21.63
N PRO A 612 20.01 16.87 21.76
CA PRO A 612 20.67 17.12 23.03
C PRO A 612 19.60 17.42 24.07
N LEU A 613 19.58 16.62 25.13
CA LEU A 613 18.87 16.95 26.35
C LEU A 613 19.51 18.23 26.91
N LEU A 614 18.78 19.35 26.78
CA LEU A 614 18.99 20.58 27.53
C LEU A 614 17.69 20.94 28.23
#